data_AF-A0AAW5EXE2-F1
#
_entry.id   AF-A0AAW5EXE2-F1
#
_cell.length_a   1.000
_cell.length_b   1.000
_cell.length_c   1.000
_cell.angle_alpha   90.00
_cell.angle_beta   90.00
_cell.angle_gamma   90.00
#
_symmetry.space_group_name_H-M   'P 1'
#
loop_
_entity.id
_entity.type
_entity.pdbx_description
1 polymer ?
#
loop_
_entity_poly.entity_id
_entity_poly.type
_entity_poly.pdbx_seq_one_letter_code
_entity_poly.pdbx_strand_id
1 'polypeptide(L)'
;MPPVVLPALIGLMSMIWIDRADPVNRLLWTGAALCIVAVIFLTIGWFVPANTGFSSRSLPLDQVSGKLDTWLRLHNIRIALAVATSALGVWACNR
;
A
#
# COMPACT_ATOMS: atom_id res chain seq x y z
N MET A 1 12.75 -1.02 -3.99
CA MET A 1 11.47 -1.61 -3.54
C MET A 1 11.75 -2.98 -2.95
N PRO A 2 10.99 -3.45 -1.94
CA PRO A 2 11.13 -4.81 -1.44
C PRO A 2 10.91 -5.83 -2.58
N PRO A 3 11.73 -6.89 -2.71
CA PRO A 3 11.61 -7.88 -3.79
C PRO A 3 10.22 -8.52 -3.87
N VAL A 4 9.49 -8.58 -2.76
CA VAL A 4 8.17 -9.20 -2.62
C VAL A 4 7.03 -8.44 -3.31
N VAL A 5 7.21 -7.17 -3.67
CA VAL A 5 6.13 -6.34 -4.25
C VAL A 5 5.80 -6.76 -5.69
N LEU A 6 6.83 -7.12 -6.47
CA LEU A 6 6.67 -7.52 -7.87
C LEU A 6 5.81 -8.79 -8.04
N PRO A 7 6.12 -9.90 -7.34
CA PRO A 7 5.27 -11.10 -7.38
C PRO A 7 3.83 -10.83 -6.94
N ALA A 8 3.63 -9.98 -5.92
CA ALA A 8 2.30 -9.62 -5.44
C ALA A 8 1.49 -8.87 -6.50
N LEU A 9 2.10 -7.92 -7.23
CA LEU A 9 1.45 -7.20 -8.32
C LEU A 9 1.08 -8.13 -9.48
N ILE A 10 1.98 -9.06 -9.84
CA ILE A 10 1.71 -10.05 -10.89
C ILE A 10 0.53 -10.94 -10.50
N GLY A 11 0.53 -11.45 -9.26
CA GLY A 11 -0.59 -12.25 -8.73
C GLY A 11 -1.91 -11.50 -8.78
N LEU A 12 -1.92 -10.24 -8.35
CA LEU A 12 -3.11 -9.41 -8.32
C LEU A 12 -3.69 -9.13 -9.72
N MET A 13 -2.83 -8.78 -10.67
CA MET A 13 -3.23 -8.59 -12.07
C MET A 13 -3.76 -9.88 -12.70
N SER A 14 -3.13 -11.01 -12.36
CA SER A 14 -3.56 -12.33 -12.83
C SER A 14 -4.96 -12.67 -12.32
N MET A 15 -5.26 -12.39 -11.05
CA MET A 15 -6.58 -12.68 -10.47
C MET A 15 -7.69 -11.81 -11.06
N ILE A 16 -7.44 -10.52 -11.31
CA ILE A 16 -8.40 -9.65 -12.02
C ILE A 16 -8.72 -10.20 -13.41
N TRP A 17 -7.72 -10.76 -14.09
CA TRP A 17 -7.89 -11.34 -15.42
C TRP A 17 -8.64 -12.69 -15.40
N ILE A 18 -8.34 -13.54 -14.42
CA ILE A 18 -9.01 -14.84 -14.24
C ILE A 18 -10.49 -14.62 -13.92
N ASP A 19 -10.81 -13.79 -12.94
CA ASP A 19 -12.17 -13.54 -12.46
C ASP A 19 -12.92 -12.47 -13.27
N ARG A 20 -12.45 -12.14 -14.48
CA ARG A 20 -13.02 -11.05 -15.30
C ARG A 20 -14.51 -11.19 -15.62
N ALA A 21 -15.02 -12.43 -15.62
CA ALA A 21 -16.41 -12.77 -15.89
C ALA A 21 -17.32 -12.71 -14.65
N ASP A 22 -16.76 -12.79 -13.43
CA ASP A 22 -17.51 -12.60 -12.18
C ASP A 22 -17.40 -11.12 -11.75
N PRO A 23 -18.48 -10.33 -11.87
CA PRO A 23 -18.44 -8.91 -11.55
C PRO A 23 -18.15 -8.63 -10.06
N VAL A 24 -18.51 -9.55 -9.16
CA VAL A 24 -18.29 -9.39 -7.72
C VAL A 24 -16.84 -9.68 -7.38
N ASN A 25 -16.28 -10.82 -7.80
CA ASN A 25 -14.87 -11.13 -7.57
C ASN A 25 -13.96 -10.11 -8.24
N ARG A 26 -14.30 -9.68 -9.46
CA ARG A 26 -13.56 -8.60 -10.14
C ARG A 26 -13.56 -7.31 -9.33
N LEU A 27 -14.68 -6.94 -8.70
CA LEU A 27 -14.75 -5.77 -7.83
C LEU A 27 -13.84 -5.92 -6.60
N LEU A 28 -13.82 -7.09 -5.96
CA LEU A 28 -12.94 -7.37 -4.82
C LEU A 28 -11.46 -7.27 -5.20
N TRP A 29 -11.06 -7.90 -6.31
CA TRP A 29 -9.69 -7.83 -6.81
C TRP A 29 -9.28 -6.41 -7.23
N THR A 30 -10.21 -5.66 -7.84
CA THR A 30 -9.97 -4.25 -8.19
C THR A 30 -9.82 -3.39 -6.94
N GLY A 31 -10.64 -3.62 -5.90
CA GLY A 31 -10.52 -2.94 -4.61
C GLY A 31 -9.18 -3.22 -3.92
N ALA A 32 -8.72 -4.48 -3.94
CA ALA A 32 -7.40 -4.87 -3.46
C ALA A 32 -6.28 -4.19 -4.26
N ALA A 33 -6.42 -4.09 -5.59
CA ALA A 33 -5.48 -3.38 -6.44
C ALA A 33 -5.39 -1.89 -6.14
N LEU A 34 -6.52 -1.21 -5.95
CA LEU A 34 -6.54 0.20 -5.57
C LEU A 34 -5.85 0.44 -4.22
N CYS A 35 -6.06 -0.44 -3.25
CA CYS A 35 -5.38 -0.36 -1.95
C CYS A 35 -3.86 -0.50 -2.09
N ILE A 36 -3.37 -1.45 -2.89
CA ILE A 36 -1.92 -1.62 -3.14
C ILE A 36 -1.34 -0.43 -3.90
N VAL A 37 -2.04 0.10 -4.90
CA VAL A 37 -1.59 1.30 -5.63
C VAL A 37 -1.44 2.49 -4.67
N ALA A 38 -2.40 2.70 -3.76
CA ALA A 38 -2.31 3.74 -2.75
C ALA A 38 -1.12 3.54 -1.80
N VAL A 39 -0.85 2.30 -1.36
CA VAL A 39 0.32 1.94 -0.56
C VAL A 39 1.63 2.25 -1.29
N ILE A 40 1.73 1.90 -2.57
CA ILE A 40 2.91 2.17 -3.40
C ILE A 40 3.11 3.68 -3.55
N PHE A 41 2.04 4.41 -3.86
CA PHE A 41 2.07 5.87 -4.01
C PHE A 41 2.54 6.56 -2.73
N LEU A 42 1.96 6.23 -1.57
CA LEU A 42 2.42 6.75 -0.27
C LEU A 42 3.88 6.40 -0.01
N THR A 43 4.29 5.18 -0.36
CA THR A 43 5.65 4.69 -0.11
C THR A 43 6.69 5.49 -0.90
N ILE A 44 6.51 5.60 -2.22
CA ILE A 44 7.49 6.29 -3.08
C ILE A 44 7.36 7.81 -2.93
N GLY A 45 6.13 8.33 -2.91
CA GLY A 45 5.87 9.77 -2.95
C GLY A 45 6.09 10.48 -1.61
N TRP A 46 5.94 9.77 -0.48
CA TRP A 46 6.02 10.39 0.84
C TRP A 46 7.02 9.72 1.78
N PHE A 47 6.93 8.39 1.98
CA PHE A 47 7.79 7.71 2.95
C PHE A 47 9.26 7.67 2.55
N VAL A 48 9.57 7.43 1.28
CA VAL A 48 10.97 7.41 0.81
C VAL A 48 11.64 8.78 1.04
N PRO A 49 11.08 9.91 0.55
CA PRO A 49 11.67 11.22 0.81
C PRO A 49 11.73 11.58 2.30
N ALA A 50 10.68 11.28 3.07
CA ALA A 50 10.64 11.56 4.50
C ALA A 50 11.75 10.81 5.24
N ASN A 51 11.90 9.51 4.96
CA ASN A 51 12.93 8.66 5.57
C ASN A 51 14.34 9.10 5.19
N THR A 52 14.56 9.51 3.93
CA THR A 52 15.84 10.09 3.51
C THR A 52 16.14 11.38 4.27
N GLY A 53 15.14 12.24 4.50
CA GLY A 53 15.28 13.45 5.32
C GLY A 53 15.66 13.13 6.77
N PHE A 54 15.00 12.15 7.38
CA PHE A 54 15.33 11.68 8.73
C PHE A 54 16.73 11.07 8.82
N SER A 55 17.10 10.18 7.90
CA SER A 55 18.38 9.46 7.94
C SER A 55 19.58 10.37 7.65
N SER A 56 19.41 11.33 6.74
CA SER A 56 20.42 12.35 6.44
C SER A 56 20.52 13.44 7.50
N ARG A 57 19.64 13.47 8.50
CA ARG A 57 19.54 14.54 9.52
C ARG A 57 19.43 15.94 8.90
N SER A 58 18.81 16.04 7.74
CA SER A 58 18.62 17.30 7.01
C SER A 58 17.40 18.10 7.49
N LEU A 59 16.64 17.55 8.44
CA LEU A 59 15.47 18.20 9.01
C LEU A 59 15.87 19.07 10.21
N PRO A 60 15.39 20.33 10.28
CA PRO A 60 15.51 21.16 11.48
C PRO A 60 14.92 20.44 12.71
N LEU A 61 15.60 20.52 13.85
CA LEU A 61 15.25 19.77 15.07
C LEU A 61 13.83 20.07 15.57
N ASP A 62 13.38 21.31 15.42
CA ASP A 62 12.03 21.78 15.75
C ASP A 62 10.94 21.15 14.85
N GLN A 63 11.30 20.69 13.64
CA GLN A 63 10.37 20.07 12.70
C GLN A 63 10.33 18.55 12.80
N VAL A 64 11.29 17.92 13.50
CA VAL A 64 11.40 16.45 13.59
C VAL A 64 10.14 15.83 14.20
N SER A 65 9.67 16.37 15.34
CA SER A 65 8.49 15.83 16.03
C SER A 65 7.24 15.91 15.16
N GLY A 66 6.92 17.07 14.59
CA GLY A 66 5.73 17.24 13.76
C GLY A 66 5.75 16.38 12.49
N LYS A 67 6.94 16.19 11.90
CA LYS A 67 7.12 15.31 10.74
C LYS A 67 6.98 13.84 11.13
N LEU A 68 7.45 13.44 12.31
CA LEU A 68 7.28 12.09 12.85
C LEU A 68 5.81 11.78 13.16
N ASP A 69 5.06 12.72 13.72
CA ASP A 69 3.62 12.53 13.99
C ASP A 69 2.83 12.34 12.69
N THR A 70 3.19 13.08 11.65
CA THR A 70 2.61 12.89 10.32
C THR A 70 3.01 11.55 9.73
N TRP A 71 4.26 11.14 9.93
CA TRP A 71 4.77 9.85 9.50
C TRP A 71 3.99 8.69 10.13
N LEU A 72 3.76 8.72 11.44
CA LEU A 72 3.02 7.69 12.17
C LEU A 72 1.56 7.61 11.71
N ARG A 73 0.91 8.75 11.51
CA ARG A 73 -0.48 8.80 10.99
C ARG A 73 -0.59 8.17 9.61
N LEU A 74 0.26 8.59 8.67
CA LEU A 74 0.28 8.01 7.32
C LEU A 74 0.68 6.53 7.35
N HIS A 75 1.53 6.13 8.30
CA HIS A 75 1.99 4.74 8.41
C HIS A 75 0.84 3.83 8.80
N ASN A 76 0.02 4.26 9.77
CA ASN A 76 -1.18 3.55 10.17
C ASN A 76 -2.20 3.43 9.03
N ILE A 77 -2.37 4.49 8.23
CA ILE A 77 -3.22 4.44 7.02
C ILE A 77 -2.67 3.40 6.04
N ARG A 78 -1.36 3.37 5.82
CA ARG A 78 -0.71 2.40 4.94
C ARG A 78 -0.91 0.96 5.44
N ILE A 79 -0.82 0.73 6.76
CA ILE A 79 -1.13 -0.57 7.35
C ILE A 79 -2.59 -0.95 7.11
N ALA A 80 -3.53 -0.04 7.36
CA ALA A 80 -4.95 -0.30 7.15
C ALA A 80 -5.25 -0.69 5.69
N LEU A 81 -4.64 0.00 4.71
CA LEU A 81 -4.77 -0.35 3.28
C LEU A 81 -4.17 -1.72 2.95
N ALA A 82 -3.03 -2.07 3.54
CA ALA A 82 -2.43 -3.39 3.36
C ALA A 82 -3.32 -4.50 3.94
N VAL A 83 -3.88 -4.29 5.14
CA VAL A 83 -4.84 -5.22 5.77
C VAL A 83 -6.10 -5.35 4.93
N ALA A 84 -6.66 -4.24 4.43
CA ALA A 84 -7.83 -4.24 3.55
C ALA A 84 -7.56 -5.03 2.27
N THR A 85 -6.38 -4.88 1.66
CA THR A 85 -5.96 -5.67 0.50
C THR A 85 -6.02 -7.17 0.81
N SER A 86 -5.42 -7.60 1.93
CA SER A 86 -5.42 -9.00 2.32
C SER A 86 -6.84 -9.52 2.60
N ALA A 87 -7.67 -8.74 3.30
CA ALA A 87 -9.04 -9.12 3.58
C ALA A 87 -9.88 -9.28 2.31
N LEU A 88 -9.76 -8.34 1.36
CA LEU A 88 -10.45 -8.41 0.07
C LEU A 88 -10.00 -9.61 -0.76
N GLY A 89 -8.70 -9.89 -0.82
CA GLY A 89 -8.17 -11.05 -1.53
C GLY A 89 -8.62 -12.38 -0.90
N VAL A 90 -8.60 -12.49 0.43
CA VAL A 90 -9.11 -13.67 1.14
C VAL A 90 -10.60 -13.85 0.88
N TRP A 91 -11.38 -12.78 0.87
CA TRP A 91 -12.81 -12.85 0.57
C TRP A 91 -13.08 -13.31 -0.87
N ALA A 92 -12.34 -12.76 -1.84
CA ALA A 92 -12.47 -13.17 -3.24
C ALA A 92 -12.15 -14.66 -3.46
N CYS A 93 -11.18 -15.22 -2.73
CA CYS A 93 -10.83 -16.63 -2.83
C CYS A 93 -11.80 -17.60 -2.12
N ASN A 94 -12.58 -17.12 -1.13
CA ASN A 94 -13.50 -17.95 -0.34
C ASN A 94 -14.96 -17.82 -0.75
N ARG A 95 -15.22 -17.13 -1.87
CA ARG A 95 -16.55 -16.97 -2.46
C ARG A 95 -16.73 -17.95 -3.60
#